data_AF-A0A3Q0IU94-F1
#
_entry.id   AF-A0A3Q0IU94-F1
#
_cell.length_a   1.000
_cell.length_b   1.000
_cell.length_c   1.000
_cell.angle_alpha   90.00
_cell.angle_beta   90.00
_cell.angle_gamma   90.00
#
_symmetry.space_group_name_H-M   'P 1'
#
loop_
_entity.id
_entity.type
_entity.pdbx_description
1 polymer ?
#
loop_
_entity_poly.entity_id
_entity_poly.type
_entity_poly.pdbx_seq_one_letter_code
_entity_poly.pdbx_strand_id
1 'polypeptide(L)'
;MNKEYKKAPFHTSTRMKQTRSTADPNATTDTEDKRMKTEERVLAILGTRSTADPNATTDAEDKRMKTEERVKRRKMAMMFAYSGVGYFGLQRNQGMKTIEGDIMEALFKAGFVTEDSFNTPQNIQFQRAARTDKGVSALKQIVSLKLPEEANKEAINEHLPEQIRILSIKRVTKGFNSKNNCNARTYSYTCPTYAFATPQDTKDDFRLTPDQFNFLQALLKQYEGTHNFHNFTSKRKPLDPSCSRYIMSFDCEQPFVKDGLELITLKIKGQSFMLHQIRKMVGVAMAIARGFTSKDLIEKTFGLDQFDLPMAPGLGLLLEQVHYDLYNQKYGQDGMHESLHFHEVDKEVNEFRHKFILPYLVKTEITEKPMLAWLELLADHSFETRAAKAALAAANGEELQEVTDGEEEEDEEDRGGVRHSNGTSLAPKPTPAVEKETNRVTETKAEPHVNPETAVNTTTDHKTETTDLKFESADTKSPPSNAQVEPHDSPPKSIADNLEAQLENKIFQK
;
A
#
# COMPACT_ATOMS: atom_id res chain seq x y z
N MET A 1 48.14 -11.67 4.40
CA MET A 1 48.61 -11.25 5.75
C MET A 1 47.69 -10.15 6.25
N ASN A 2 47.16 -10.28 7.47
CA ASN A 2 46.12 -9.40 8.00
C ASN A 2 46.68 -8.06 8.52
N LYS A 3 45.83 -7.03 8.55
CA LYS A 3 45.95 -5.86 9.43
C LYS A 3 44.63 -5.65 10.17
N GLU A 4 44.67 -5.74 11.49
CA GLU A 4 43.53 -5.41 12.36
C GLU A 4 43.49 -3.91 12.68
N TYR A 5 42.28 -3.37 12.84
CA TYR A 5 42.05 -2.03 13.40
C TYR A 5 41.49 -2.14 14.82
N LYS A 6 42.12 -1.47 15.78
CA LYS A 6 41.66 -1.41 17.19
C LYS A 6 40.73 -0.21 17.44
N LYS A 7 39.68 -0.43 18.23
CA LYS A 7 38.75 0.61 18.72
C LYS A 7 39.36 1.44 19.86
N ALA A 8 38.87 2.67 20.04
CA ALA A 8 39.12 3.53 21.20
C ALA A 8 37.80 3.82 21.96
N PRO A 9 37.82 4.01 23.30
CA PRO A 9 36.62 4.20 24.12
C PRO A 9 36.22 5.68 24.34
N PHE A 10 34.97 5.88 24.75
CA PHE A 10 34.39 7.17 25.13
C PHE A 10 34.81 7.64 26.53
N HIS A 11 34.91 8.97 26.72
CA HIS A 11 34.99 9.60 28.04
C HIS A 11 33.80 10.55 28.25
N THR A 12 33.10 10.41 29.39
CA THR A 12 32.10 11.36 29.89
C THR A 12 32.75 12.43 30.75
N SER A 13 32.21 13.66 30.74
CA SER A 13 32.69 14.75 31.60
C SER A 13 31.51 15.48 32.25
N THR A 14 31.48 15.45 33.58
CA THR A 14 30.53 16.17 34.43
C THR A 14 31.15 17.51 34.84
N ARG A 15 30.42 18.63 34.73
CA ARG A 15 30.88 19.93 35.25
C ARG A 15 29.91 20.53 36.26
N MET A 16 30.47 20.92 37.41
CA MET A 16 29.77 21.50 38.56
C MET A 16 29.19 22.89 38.27
N LYS A 17 28.12 23.24 39.00
CA LYS A 17 27.60 24.61 39.13
C LYS A 17 28.49 25.41 40.09
N GLN A 18 28.83 26.64 39.73
CA GLN A 18 29.28 27.67 40.67
C GLN A 18 28.36 28.89 40.53
N THR A 19 27.98 29.46 41.66
CA THR A 19 27.19 30.69 41.77
C THR A 19 28.10 31.90 41.95
N ARG A 20 27.76 33.03 41.32
CA ARG A 20 28.17 34.35 41.82
C ARG A 20 27.18 35.43 41.41
N SER A 21 27.03 36.39 42.30
CA SER A 21 26.09 37.52 42.24
C SER A 21 26.70 38.71 41.50
N THR A 22 25.88 39.39 40.69
CA THR A 22 25.80 40.85 40.60
C THR A 22 24.35 41.23 40.27
N ALA A 23 23.82 42.29 40.87
CA ALA A 23 22.47 42.80 40.64
C ALA A 23 22.50 44.12 39.87
N ASP A 24 21.59 44.30 38.92
CA ASP A 24 21.38 45.54 38.15
C ASP A 24 20.12 46.26 38.69
N PRO A 25 20.18 47.53 39.14
CA PRO A 25 19.06 48.19 39.82
C PRO A 25 17.88 48.62 38.93
N ASN A 26 17.95 48.51 37.59
CA ASN A 26 17.05 49.26 36.69
C ASN A 26 15.93 48.46 35.98
N ALA A 27 15.61 47.25 36.45
CA ALA A 27 14.68 46.34 35.76
C ALA A 27 13.18 46.48 36.12
N THR A 28 12.78 47.44 36.96
CA THR A 28 11.41 47.49 37.54
C THR A 28 10.40 48.36 36.78
N THR A 29 10.82 49.32 35.95
CA THR A 29 9.90 50.32 35.35
C THR A 29 9.18 49.88 34.08
N ASP A 30 9.71 48.89 33.35
CA ASP A 30 9.19 48.47 32.02
C ASP A 30 8.09 47.36 32.11
N THR A 31 7.67 47.01 33.33
CA THR A 31 6.67 45.95 33.60
C THR A 31 5.29 46.51 33.98
N GLU A 32 5.25 47.69 34.63
CA GLU A 32 3.99 48.32 35.05
C GLU A 32 3.32 49.08 33.89
N ASP A 33 4.10 49.76 33.05
CA ASP A 33 3.61 50.52 31.89
C ASP A 33 2.93 49.64 30.83
N LYS A 34 3.34 48.37 30.71
CA LYS A 34 2.68 47.36 29.87
C LYS A 34 1.40 46.78 30.49
N ARG A 35 1.29 46.81 31.83
CA ARG A 35 0.07 46.40 32.55
C ARG A 35 -1.02 47.46 32.43
N MET A 36 -0.71 48.74 32.66
CA MET A 36 -1.68 49.84 32.53
C MET A 36 -2.29 49.92 31.11
N LYS A 37 -1.46 49.82 30.05
CA LYS A 37 -1.93 49.80 28.64
C LYS A 37 -2.78 48.58 28.28
N THR A 38 -2.79 47.53 29.11
CA THR A 38 -3.67 46.36 28.94
C THR A 38 -5.00 46.59 29.68
N GLU A 39 -4.97 47.18 30.87
CA GLU A 39 -6.19 47.46 31.65
C GLU A 39 -7.06 48.57 31.03
N GLU A 40 -6.47 49.63 30.46
CA GLU A 40 -7.23 50.64 29.70
C GLU A 40 -7.96 50.03 28.49
N ARG A 41 -7.34 49.07 27.80
CA ARG A 41 -7.96 48.37 26.66
C ARG A 41 -9.10 47.45 27.09
N VAL A 42 -9.03 46.88 28.29
CA VAL A 42 -10.12 46.06 28.86
C VAL A 42 -11.29 46.95 29.32
N LEU A 43 -11.02 48.10 29.94
CA LEU A 43 -12.08 49.06 30.30
C LEU A 43 -12.79 49.63 29.06
N ALA A 44 -12.05 49.93 27.99
CA ALA A 44 -12.64 50.43 26.74
C ALA A 44 -13.61 49.45 26.07
N ILE A 45 -13.38 48.14 26.23
CA ILE A 45 -14.27 47.08 25.71
C ILE A 45 -15.52 46.90 26.59
N LEU A 46 -15.44 47.22 27.89
CA LEU A 46 -16.54 47.08 28.85
C LEU A 46 -17.41 48.35 28.98
N GLY A 47 -17.01 49.47 28.36
CA GLY A 47 -17.62 50.79 28.56
C GLY A 47 -18.85 51.14 27.71
N THR A 48 -19.22 50.34 26.69
CA THR A 48 -20.30 50.69 25.74
C THR A 48 -21.65 50.05 26.07
N ARG A 49 -22.21 50.41 27.23
CA ARG A 49 -23.64 50.19 27.53
C ARG A 49 -24.43 51.47 27.21
N SER A 50 -24.89 51.59 25.97
CA SER A 50 -25.86 52.63 25.59
C SER A 50 -27.22 52.34 26.23
N THR A 51 -28.00 53.40 26.48
CA THR A 51 -29.26 53.38 27.22
C THR A 51 -30.38 52.62 26.49
N ALA A 52 -31.25 51.96 27.26
CA ALA A 52 -32.39 51.24 26.75
C ALA A 52 -33.46 52.17 26.14
N ASP A 53 -34.01 51.76 24.99
CA ASP A 53 -35.31 52.21 24.49
C ASP A 53 -36.38 51.26 25.05
N PRO A 54 -37.39 51.74 25.81
CA PRO A 54 -38.35 50.89 26.49
C PRO A 54 -39.50 50.36 25.61
N ASN A 55 -39.47 50.53 24.27
CA ASN A 55 -40.63 50.19 23.43
C ASN A 55 -40.32 49.44 22.10
N ALA A 56 -39.39 48.47 22.14
CA ALA A 56 -39.21 47.48 21.06
C ALA A 56 -39.74 46.10 21.51
N THR A 57 -40.91 45.73 21.02
CA THR A 57 -41.60 44.47 21.33
C THR A 57 -40.93 43.24 20.72
N THR A 58 -40.88 42.15 21.50
CA THR A 58 -40.92 40.72 21.09
C THR A 58 -40.34 40.35 19.71
N ASP A 59 -39.15 39.73 19.68
CA ASP A 59 -38.74 38.66 18.73
C ASP A 59 -37.27 38.22 18.94
N ALA A 60 -36.86 37.96 20.19
CA ALA A 60 -35.45 37.76 20.55
C ALA A 60 -35.12 36.44 21.28
N GLU A 61 -36.02 35.45 21.28
CA GLU A 61 -35.79 34.17 22.00
C GLU A 61 -35.38 32.98 21.11
N ASP A 62 -35.58 33.02 19.78
CA ASP A 62 -35.43 31.84 18.91
C ASP A 62 -34.14 31.79 18.06
N LYS A 63 -33.01 32.24 18.64
CA LYS A 63 -31.66 32.02 18.05
C LYS A 63 -30.59 31.59 19.06
N ARG A 64 -30.96 30.71 20.00
CA ARG A 64 -29.98 29.79 20.58
C ARG A 64 -29.65 28.69 19.56
N MET A 65 -28.76 29.01 18.62
CA MET A 65 -28.04 27.96 17.88
C MET A 65 -27.48 26.96 18.88
N LYS A 66 -27.89 25.69 18.76
CA LYS A 66 -27.26 24.61 19.51
C LYS A 66 -25.79 24.59 19.12
N THR A 67 -24.91 24.96 20.04
CA THR A 67 -23.48 24.72 19.87
C THR A 67 -23.31 23.22 19.76
N GLU A 68 -23.06 22.71 18.55
CA GLU A 68 -22.84 21.28 18.33
C GLU A 68 -21.73 20.81 19.29
N GLU A 69 -22.03 19.75 20.04
CA GLU A 69 -21.15 19.27 21.08
C GLU A 69 -19.84 18.82 20.43
N ARG A 70 -18.75 19.56 20.70
CA ARG A 70 -17.54 19.51 19.87
C ARG A 70 -16.78 18.20 20.06
N VAL A 71 -17.16 17.19 19.26
CA VAL A 71 -16.64 15.82 19.33
C VAL A 71 -15.12 15.81 19.34
N LYS A 72 -14.57 15.16 20.37
CA LYS A 72 -13.16 15.25 20.76
C LYS A 72 -12.32 14.26 19.94
N ARG A 73 -11.80 14.71 18.81
CA ARG A 73 -11.01 13.88 17.89
C ARG A 73 -9.57 13.57 18.38
N ARG A 74 -9.04 12.42 17.95
CA ARG A 74 -7.68 11.90 18.19
C ARG A 74 -7.04 11.41 16.90
N LYS A 75 -5.71 11.49 16.83
CA LYS A 75 -4.94 10.92 15.72
C LYS A 75 -4.88 9.40 15.95
N MET A 76 -5.40 8.65 14.98
CA MET A 76 -5.42 7.20 14.97
C MET A 76 -4.59 6.68 13.80
N ALA A 77 -4.02 5.48 13.95
CA ALA A 77 -3.63 4.62 12.85
C ALA A 77 -4.73 3.57 12.64
N MET A 78 -5.19 3.40 11.41
CA MET A 78 -6.22 2.44 11.04
C MET A 78 -5.62 1.45 10.04
N MET A 79 -5.61 0.16 10.42
CA MET A 79 -5.11 -0.93 9.60
C MET A 79 -6.28 -1.65 8.90
N PHE A 80 -6.09 -1.97 7.63
CA PHE A 80 -7.12 -2.59 6.79
C PHE A 80 -6.53 -3.49 5.70
N ALA A 81 -7.33 -4.45 5.27
CA ALA A 81 -7.10 -5.32 4.13
C ALA A 81 -8.09 -5.00 3.00
N TYR A 82 -7.70 -5.27 1.76
CA TYR A 82 -8.59 -5.23 0.61
C TYR A 82 -8.10 -6.09 -0.56
N SER A 83 -9.05 -6.56 -1.36
CA SER A 83 -8.78 -7.01 -2.73
C SER A 83 -8.87 -5.81 -3.67
N GLY A 84 -7.84 -5.59 -4.49
CA GLY A 84 -7.78 -4.47 -5.44
C GLY A 84 -8.65 -4.66 -6.69
N VAL A 85 -9.30 -5.82 -6.83
CA VAL A 85 -10.12 -6.21 -7.99
C VAL A 85 -11.29 -5.24 -8.18
N GLY A 86 -11.38 -4.65 -9.37
CA GLY A 86 -12.40 -3.65 -9.72
C GLY A 86 -12.13 -2.25 -9.16
N TYR A 87 -10.94 -1.98 -8.61
CA TYR A 87 -10.53 -0.66 -8.13
C TYR A 87 -9.35 -0.08 -8.92
N PHE A 88 -9.42 1.23 -9.16
CA PHE A 88 -8.37 2.04 -9.76
C PHE A 88 -7.37 2.51 -8.68
N GLY A 89 -6.81 1.54 -7.96
CA GLY A 89 -5.81 1.73 -6.91
C GLY A 89 -6.37 2.18 -5.56
N LEU A 90 -5.46 2.53 -4.65
CA LEU A 90 -5.82 2.99 -3.30
C LEU A 90 -6.37 4.43 -3.30
N GLN A 91 -5.64 5.37 -3.91
CA GLN A 91 -5.87 6.80 -3.72
C GLN A 91 -7.15 7.28 -4.44
N ARG A 92 -7.92 8.18 -3.83
CA ARG A 92 -9.03 8.88 -4.51
C ARG A 92 -8.56 9.67 -5.74
N ASN A 93 -9.08 9.31 -6.91
CA ASN A 93 -8.98 10.03 -8.18
C ASN A 93 -10.41 10.38 -8.67
N GLN A 94 -10.60 11.48 -9.39
CA GLN A 94 -11.95 11.94 -9.80
C GLN A 94 -12.63 10.94 -10.75
N GLY A 95 -13.91 10.67 -10.54
CA GLY A 95 -14.71 9.75 -11.36
C GLY A 95 -14.37 8.26 -11.23
N MET A 96 -13.32 7.90 -10.47
CA MET A 96 -12.83 6.53 -10.36
C MET A 96 -13.25 5.86 -9.06
N LYS A 97 -13.56 4.56 -9.11
CA LYS A 97 -13.78 3.75 -7.91
C LYS A 97 -12.43 3.36 -7.30
N THR A 98 -12.16 3.82 -6.08
CA THR A 98 -10.89 3.56 -5.38
C THR A 98 -11.13 3.18 -3.93
N ILE A 99 -10.18 2.47 -3.32
CA ILE A 99 -10.32 1.93 -1.96
C ILE A 99 -10.52 3.04 -0.91
N GLU A 100 -9.83 4.18 -1.06
CA GLU A 100 -10.06 5.37 -0.22
C GLU A 100 -11.41 6.06 -0.49
N GLY A 101 -12.01 5.85 -1.67
CA GLY A 101 -13.40 6.23 -1.96
C GLY A 101 -14.34 5.57 -0.95
N ASP A 102 -14.41 4.24 -1.02
CA ASP A 102 -15.26 3.38 -0.19
C ASP A 102 -14.96 3.56 1.32
N ILE A 103 -13.68 3.63 1.74
CA ILE A 103 -13.32 3.82 3.17
C ILE A 103 -13.80 5.15 3.73
N MET A 104 -13.63 6.25 2.99
CA MET A 104 -14.08 7.56 3.45
C MET A 104 -15.62 7.67 3.41
N GLU A 105 -16.29 7.00 2.48
CA GLU A 105 -17.75 6.91 2.45
C GLU A 105 -18.30 6.11 3.64
N ALA A 106 -17.68 4.98 3.97
CA ALA A 106 -18.01 4.19 5.15
C ALA A 106 -17.79 4.97 6.46
N LEU A 107 -16.68 5.72 6.57
CA LEU A 107 -16.42 6.62 7.70
C LEU A 107 -17.46 7.74 7.83
N PHE A 108 -18.01 8.22 6.70
CA PHE A 108 -19.05 9.26 6.68
C PHE A 108 -20.41 8.69 7.09
N LYS A 109 -20.80 7.54 6.52
CA LYS A 109 -22.03 6.81 6.87
C LYS A 109 -22.05 6.39 8.34
N ALA A 110 -20.92 5.98 8.90
CA ALA A 110 -20.76 5.67 10.33
C ALA A 110 -20.74 6.91 11.25
N GLY A 111 -20.87 8.14 10.72
CA GLY A 111 -20.86 9.38 11.49
C GLY A 111 -19.49 9.81 12.03
N PHE A 112 -18.41 9.09 11.69
CA PHE A 112 -17.07 9.38 12.22
C PHE A 112 -16.34 10.52 11.49
N VAL A 113 -16.78 10.94 10.30
CA VAL A 113 -16.29 12.15 9.62
C VAL A 113 -17.46 13.05 9.21
N THR A 114 -17.26 14.38 9.23
CA THR A 114 -18.24 15.35 8.73
C THR A 114 -18.21 15.42 7.20
N GLU A 115 -19.23 16.01 6.58
CA GLU A 115 -19.27 16.26 5.13
C GLU A 115 -18.05 17.08 4.66
N ASP A 116 -17.69 18.15 5.37
CA ASP A 116 -16.46 18.93 5.14
C ASP A 116 -15.19 18.06 5.18
N SER A 117 -15.15 17.04 6.04
CA SER A 117 -14.02 16.13 6.18
C SER A 117 -14.00 15.02 5.13
N PHE A 118 -15.17 14.62 4.64
CA PHE A 118 -15.34 13.68 3.53
C PHE A 118 -14.91 14.32 2.20
N ASN A 119 -15.30 15.57 1.98
CA ASN A 119 -14.92 16.36 0.80
C ASN A 119 -13.47 16.85 0.88
N THR A 120 -12.97 17.19 2.08
CA THR A 120 -11.59 17.65 2.31
C THR A 120 -10.87 16.76 3.35
N PRO A 121 -10.29 15.61 2.95
CA PRO A 121 -9.62 14.67 3.86
C PRO A 121 -8.43 15.26 4.65
N GLN A 122 -7.89 16.40 4.20
CA GLN A 122 -6.87 17.19 4.90
C GLN A 122 -7.37 17.69 6.26
N ASN A 123 -8.67 17.96 6.43
CA ASN A 123 -9.28 18.40 7.69
C ASN A 123 -9.10 17.36 8.82
N ILE A 124 -9.17 16.07 8.47
CA ILE A 124 -8.87 14.95 9.36
C ILE A 124 -7.41 14.48 9.26
N GLN A 125 -6.54 15.20 8.54
CA GLN A 125 -5.14 14.85 8.31
C GLN A 125 -4.96 13.43 7.74
N PHE A 126 -5.83 13.02 6.80
CA PHE A 126 -5.77 11.69 6.19
C PHE A 126 -4.44 11.49 5.46
N GLN A 127 -3.75 10.38 5.72
CA GLN A 127 -2.48 9.99 5.11
C GLN A 127 -2.44 8.46 4.92
N ARG A 128 -1.82 7.98 3.83
CA ARG A 128 -1.66 6.56 3.51
C ARG A 128 -0.20 6.12 3.58
N ALA A 129 0.08 4.92 4.09
CA ALA A 129 1.46 4.43 4.26
C ALA A 129 2.11 3.99 2.94
N ALA A 130 1.34 3.37 2.04
CA ALA A 130 1.76 3.02 0.69
C ALA A 130 0.62 3.35 -0.27
N ARG A 131 0.93 3.91 -1.44
CA ARG A 131 0.03 3.87 -2.60
C ARG A 131 0.16 2.48 -3.22
N THR A 132 -0.94 1.96 -3.76
CA THR A 132 -0.98 0.74 -4.56
C THR A 132 -1.67 1.05 -5.87
N ASP A 133 -1.11 0.49 -6.94
CA ASP A 133 -1.55 0.70 -8.31
C ASP A 133 -2.91 0.00 -8.56
N LYS A 134 -3.52 0.24 -9.71
CA LYS A 134 -4.76 -0.41 -10.17
C LYS A 134 -4.69 -1.93 -10.02
N GLY A 135 -5.73 -2.53 -9.43
CA GLY A 135 -5.82 -3.98 -9.19
C GLY A 135 -4.96 -4.55 -8.04
N VAL A 136 -3.95 -3.82 -7.57
CA VAL A 136 -3.01 -4.31 -6.52
C VAL A 136 -3.72 -4.39 -5.16
N SER A 137 -3.56 -5.52 -4.48
CA SER A 137 -4.24 -5.82 -3.21
C SER A 137 -3.36 -5.51 -1.99
N ALA A 138 -3.95 -5.50 -0.78
CA ALA A 138 -3.20 -5.34 0.47
C ALA A 138 -3.82 -6.10 1.65
N LEU A 139 -2.98 -6.52 2.60
CA LEU A 139 -3.39 -7.20 3.83
C LEU A 139 -3.26 -6.37 5.10
N LYS A 140 -2.18 -5.58 5.21
CA LYS A 140 -1.92 -4.70 6.36
C LYS A 140 -1.56 -3.29 5.88
N GLN A 141 -2.40 -2.73 5.03
CA GLN A 141 -2.31 -1.31 4.67
C GLN A 141 -2.69 -0.46 5.88
N ILE A 142 -2.01 0.69 6.06
CA ILE A 142 -2.23 1.56 7.21
C ILE A 142 -2.44 3.00 6.74
N VAL A 143 -3.54 3.60 7.19
CA VAL A 143 -3.79 5.05 7.08
C VAL A 143 -3.69 5.70 8.45
N SER A 144 -3.45 7.01 8.49
CA SER A 144 -3.53 7.80 9.72
C SER A 144 -4.43 9.00 9.52
N LEU A 145 -5.31 9.26 10.47
CA LEU A 145 -6.41 10.24 10.36
C LEU A 145 -6.95 10.63 11.75
N LYS A 146 -7.77 11.67 11.82
CA LYS A 146 -8.39 12.19 13.05
C LYS A 146 -9.84 11.73 13.20
N LEU A 147 -10.06 10.71 14.03
CA LEU A 147 -11.38 10.17 14.34
C LEU A 147 -11.81 10.58 15.75
N PRO A 148 -13.12 10.48 16.08
CA PRO A 148 -13.60 10.50 17.47
C PRO A 148 -12.92 9.40 18.34
N GLU A 149 -12.99 9.50 19.67
CA GLU A 149 -12.41 8.48 20.57
C GLU A 149 -13.23 7.18 20.57
N GLU A 150 -14.51 7.27 20.22
CA GLU A 150 -15.52 6.21 20.13
C GLU A 150 -15.58 5.48 18.77
N ALA A 151 -14.72 5.86 17.81
CA ALA A 151 -14.70 5.26 16.49
C ALA A 151 -14.21 3.79 16.54
N ASN A 152 -15.08 2.87 16.12
CA ASN A 152 -14.86 1.42 16.12
C ASN A 152 -14.84 0.85 14.70
N LYS A 153 -14.24 -0.33 14.52
CA LYS A 153 -14.06 -0.93 13.18
C LYS A 153 -15.35 -1.58 12.66
N GLU A 154 -16.19 -2.05 13.57
CA GLU A 154 -17.44 -2.76 13.30
C GLU A 154 -18.42 -1.86 12.53
N ALA A 155 -18.73 -0.67 13.06
CA ALA A 155 -19.61 0.31 12.41
C ALA A 155 -19.06 0.83 11.06
N ILE A 156 -17.73 0.83 10.85
CA ILE A 156 -17.15 1.16 9.53
C ILE A 156 -17.33 -0.02 8.58
N ASN A 157 -17.09 -1.25 9.04
CA ASN A 157 -17.20 -2.47 8.23
C ASN A 157 -18.64 -2.77 7.78
N GLU A 158 -19.66 -2.36 8.55
CA GLU A 158 -21.08 -2.41 8.15
C GLU A 158 -21.38 -1.64 6.86
N HIS A 159 -20.55 -0.63 6.53
CA HIS A 159 -20.69 0.18 5.33
C HIS A 159 -19.65 -0.14 4.24
N LEU A 160 -18.83 -1.18 4.43
CA LEU A 160 -17.79 -1.60 3.47
C LEU A 160 -18.17 -2.91 2.75
N PRO A 161 -17.91 -3.01 1.43
CA PRO A 161 -18.06 -4.27 0.71
C PRO A 161 -17.14 -5.35 1.29
N GLU A 162 -17.52 -6.63 1.20
CA GLU A 162 -16.78 -7.72 1.87
C GLU A 162 -15.28 -7.77 1.56
N GLN A 163 -14.90 -7.33 0.36
CA GLN A 163 -13.51 -7.27 -0.12
C GLN A 163 -12.70 -6.06 0.39
N ILE A 164 -13.22 -5.28 1.35
CA ILE A 164 -12.48 -4.26 2.10
C ILE A 164 -12.84 -4.42 3.59
N ARG A 165 -11.85 -4.57 4.47
CA ARG A 165 -12.07 -4.73 5.92
C ARG A 165 -11.10 -3.92 6.75
N ILE A 166 -11.64 -3.07 7.63
CA ILE A 166 -10.90 -2.45 8.73
C ILE A 166 -10.67 -3.51 9.79
N LEU A 167 -9.40 -3.75 10.13
CA LEU A 167 -8.98 -4.83 11.02
C LEU A 167 -8.64 -4.32 12.42
N SER A 168 -8.07 -3.12 12.53
CA SER A 168 -7.65 -2.53 13.81
C SER A 168 -7.59 -1.00 13.72
N ILE A 169 -7.91 -0.32 14.81
CA ILE A 169 -7.78 1.13 14.97
C ILE A 169 -7.03 1.36 16.28
N LYS A 170 -5.88 2.04 16.22
CA LYS A 170 -5.00 2.28 17.37
C LYS A 170 -4.68 3.76 17.54
N ARG A 171 -4.64 4.23 18.78
CA ARG A 171 -4.32 5.62 19.11
C ARG A 171 -2.82 5.87 19.05
N VAL A 172 -2.45 6.93 18.35
CA VAL A 172 -1.05 7.31 18.06
C VAL A 172 -0.74 8.74 18.47
N THR A 173 0.54 9.11 18.46
CA THR A 173 0.97 10.48 18.77
C THR A 173 0.30 11.50 17.85
N LYS A 174 0.08 12.72 18.33
CA LYS A 174 -0.55 13.82 17.56
C LYS A 174 0.16 14.12 16.22
N GLY A 175 1.46 13.86 16.14
CA GLY A 175 2.30 14.10 14.96
C GLY A 175 2.50 12.88 14.06
N PHE A 176 1.90 11.72 14.38
CA PHE A 176 2.08 10.51 13.58
C PHE A 176 1.54 10.68 12.16
N ASN A 177 2.37 10.39 11.17
CA ASN A 177 2.01 10.30 9.77
C ASN A 177 2.39 8.91 9.26
N SER A 178 1.38 8.15 8.82
CA SER A 178 1.54 6.79 8.31
C SER A 178 2.56 6.66 7.16
N LYS A 179 2.66 7.65 6.27
CA LYS A 179 3.68 7.68 5.20
C LYS A 179 5.10 7.89 5.76
N ASN A 180 5.25 8.89 6.63
CA ASN A 180 6.56 9.42 7.03
C ASN A 180 7.18 8.68 8.23
N ASN A 181 6.37 8.03 9.07
CA ASN A 181 6.84 7.22 10.20
C ASN A 181 7.03 5.73 9.84
N CYS A 182 6.64 5.31 8.64
CA CYS A 182 6.86 3.96 8.12
C CYS A 182 8.35 3.77 7.77
N ASN A 183 9.02 2.80 8.40
CA ASN A 183 10.45 2.53 8.16
C ASN A 183 10.72 1.45 7.10
N ALA A 184 9.74 0.58 6.81
CA ALA A 184 9.86 -0.41 5.73
C ALA A 184 8.47 -0.87 5.25
N ARG A 185 8.44 -1.49 4.08
CA ARG A 185 7.26 -2.16 3.51
C ARG A 185 7.69 -3.57 3.08
N THR A 186 6.85 -4.56 3.33
CA THR A 186 6.98 -5.91 2.76
C THR A 186 5.88 -6.10 1.74
N TYR A 187 6.27 -6.54 0.56
CA TYR A 187 5.36 -7.01 -0.48
C TYR A 187 5.63 -8.49 -0.74
N SER A 188 4.62 -9.18 -1.25
CA SER A 188 4.76 -10.48 -1.89
C SER A 188 4.37 -10.38 -3.37
N TYR A 189 4.92 -11.29 -4.17
CA TYR A 189 4.56 -11.49 -5.57
C TYR A 189 4.32 -12.99 -5.79
N THR A 190 3.05 -13.40 -5.86
CA THR A 190 2.67 -14.79 -6.11
C THR A 190 2.44 -15.00 -7.60
N CYS A 191 3.06 -16.03 -8.18
CA CYS A 191 2.92 -16.34 -9.62
C CYS A 191 3.06 -17.84 -9.89
N PRO A 192 2.60 -18.32 -11.07
CA PRO A 192 2.84 -19.68 -11.51
C PRO A 192 4.33 -20.01 -11.63
N THR A 193 4.75 -21.19 -11.19
CA THR A 193 6.17 -21.58 -11.24
C THR A 193 6.72 -21.70 -12.66
N TYR A 194 5.87 -21.96 -13.66
CA TYR A 194 6.26 -21.99 -15.08
C TYR A 194 6.88 -20.67 -15.57
N ALA A 195 6.72 -19.56 -14.84
CA ALA A 195 7.42 -18.31 -15.13
C ALA A 195 8.96 -18.43 -15.04
N PHE A 196 9.46 -19.40 -14.28
CA PHE A 196 10.89 -19.69 -14.10
C PHE A 196 11.36 -20.93 -14.89
N ALA A 197 10.51 -21.50 -15.74
CA ALA A 197 10.84 -22.64 -16.60
C ALA A 197 11.89 -22.26 -17.66
N THR A 198 12.91 -23.10 -17.81
CA THR A 198 13.97 -22.94 -18.82
C THR A 198 13.49 -23.37 -20.22
N PRO A 199 14.20 -23.04 -21.31
CA PRO A 199 13.83 -23.50 -22.66
C PRO A 199 13.84 -25.02 -22.83
N GLN A 200 14.48 -25.75 -21.90
CA GLN A 200 14.50 -27.22 -21.88
C GLN A 200 13.26 -27.82 -21.17
N ASP A 201 12.52 -27.01 -20.42
CA ASP A 201 11.33 -27.41 -19.68
C ASP A 201 10.08 -27.40 -20.58
N THR A 202 10.01 -28.38 -21.49
CA THR A 202 8.99 -28.49 -22.54
C THR A 202 7.68 -29.17 -22.11
N LYS A 203 7.44 -29.32 -20.80
CA LYS A 203 6.27 -30.06 -20.29
C LYS A 203 5.16 -29.15 -19.79
N ASP A 204 3.93 -29.46 -20.20
CA ASP A 204 2.70 -28.81 -19.72
C ASP A 204 2.48 -28.95 -18.20
N ASP A 205 3.14 -29.93 -17.55
CA ASP A 205 3.04 -30.22 -16.12
C ASP A 205 4.20 -29.65 -15.27
N PHE A 206 4.94 -28.66 -15.79
CA PHE A 206 6.14 -28.08 -15.14
C PHE A 206 6.01 -27.92 -13.61
N ARG A 207 7.07 -28.31 -12.89
CA ARG A 207 7.23 -28.12 -11.45
C ARG A 207 8.63 -27.57 -11.16
N LEU A 208 8.72 -26.59 -10.27
CA LEU A 208 9.99 -25.94 -9.95
C LEU A 208 10.93 -26.93 -9.24
N THR A 209 12.05 -27.25 -9.86
CA THR A 209 13.04 -28.16 -9.25
C THR A 209 13.77 -27.49 -8.08
N PRO A 210 14.31 -28.26 -7.11
CA PRO A 210 15.12 -27.71 -6.02
C PRO A 210 16.30 -26.86 -6.50
N ASP A 211 16.92 -27.23 -7.62
CA ASP A 211 18.05 -26.48 -8.18
C ASP A 211 17.60 -25.15 -8.80
N GLN A 212 16.47 -25.12 -9.52
CA GLN A 212 15.87 -23.87 -10.02
C GLN A 212 15.41 -22.97 -8.87
N PHE A 213 14.83 -23.54 -7.81
CA PHE A 213 14.46 -22.82 -6.59
C PHE A 213 15.68 -22.20 -5.87
N ASN A 214 16.76 -22.96 -5.73
CA ASN A 214 18.02 -22.47 -5.15
C ASN A 214 18.67 -21.39 -6.02
N PHE A 215 18.65 -21.55 -7.34
CA PHE A 215 19.09 -20.54 -8.30
C PHE A 215 18.28 -19.24 -8.17
N LEU A 216 16.95 -19.34 -8.11
CA LEU A 216 16.06 -18.20 -7.92
C LEU A 216 16.34 -17.47 -6.60
N GLN A 217 16.47 -18.19 -5.48
CA GLN A 217 16.86 -17.56 -4.20
C GLN A 217 18.21 -16.83 -4.28
N ALA A 218 19.21 -17.43 -4.93
CA ALA A 218 20.52 -16.79 -5.12
C ALA A 218 20.46 -15.57 -6.05
N LEU A 219 19.55 -15.58 -7.02
CA LEU A 219 19.30 -14.48 -7.95
C LEU A 219 18.62 -13.29 -7.25
N LEU A 220 17.55 -13.52 -6.50
CA LEU A 220 16.80 -12.48 -5.80
C LEU A 220 17.67 -11.72 -4.78
N LYS A 221 18.58 -12.43 -4.10
CA LYS A 221 19.53 -11.83 -3.15
C LYS A 221 20.48 -10.80 -3.74
N GLN A 222 20.70 -10.79 -5.06
CA GLN A 222 21.55 -9.76 -5.70
C GLN A 222 20.95 -8.35 -5.61
N TYR A 223 19.63 -8.24 -5.35
CA TYR A 223 18.97 -6.96 -5.11
C TYR A 223 19.14 -6.42 -3.68
N GLU A 224 19.61 -7.23 -2.73
CA GLU A 224 19.77 -6.80 -1.33
C GLU A 224 20.88 -5.74 -1.19
N GLY A 225 20.69 -4.80 -0.26
CA GLY A 225 21.57 -3.65 -0.10
C GLY A 225 21.02 -2.37 -0.71
N THR A 226 21.87 -1.36 -0.81
CA THR A 226 21.52 -0.02 -1.31
C THR A 226 22.07 0.16 -2.71
N HIS A 227 21.18 0.18 -3.70
CA HIS A 227 21.53 0.30 -5.12
C HIS A 227 20.81 1.48 -5.78
N ASN A 228 21.22 1.81 -7.00
CA ASN A 228 20.55 2.80 -7.84
C ASN A 228 19.49 2.11 -8.71
N PHE A 229 18.22 2.27 -8.37
CA PHE A 229 17.12 1.56 -9.05
C PHE A 229 16.48 2.37 -10.19
N HIS A 230 17.21 3.31 -10.82
CA HIS A 230 16.64 4.20 -11.86
C HIS A 230 16.03 3.45 -13.05
N ASN A 231 16.66 2.36 -13.51
CA ASN A 231 16.12 1.50 -14.57
C ASN A 231 14.82 0.76 -14.17
N PHE A 232 14.61 0.53 -12.87
CA PHE A 232 13.46 -0.18 -12.33
C PHE A 232 12.23 0.71 -12.14
N THR A 233 12.27 1.96 -12.58
CA THR A 233 11.13 2.90 -12.55
C THR A 233 11.03 3.62 -13.88
N SER A 234 9.89 4.25 -14.13
CA SER A 234 9.68 5.12 -15.28
C SER A 234 10.07 6.57 -14.95
N LYS A 235 10.33 7.38 -15.99
CA LYS A 235 10.53 8.85 -15.92
C LYS A 235 11.62 9.34 -14.94
N ARG A 236 12.66 8.54 -14.66
CA ARG A 236 13.83 8.94 -13.84
C ARG A 236 15.14 9.00 -14.63
N LYS A 237 16.07 9.82 -14.14
CA LYS A 237 17.42 9.97 -14.71
C LYS A 237 18.42 9.13 -13.91
N PRO A 238 19.48 8.58 -14.53
CA PRO A 238 20.47 7.74 -13.84
C PRO A 238 21.14 8.40 -12.61
N LEU A 239 21.27 9.73 -12.62
CA LEU A 239 21.91 10.51 -11.55
C LEU A 239 20.90 11.11 -10.55
N ASP A 240 19.61 10.77 -10.61
CA ASP A 240 18.63 11.23 -9.63
C ASP A 240 18.89 10.54 -8.27
N PRO A 241 19.29 11.26 -7.20
CA PRO A 241 19.56 10.64 -5.90
C PRO A 241 18.31 10.00 -5.28
N SER A 242 17.12 10.42 -5.72
CA SER A 242 15.86 9.79 -5.33
C SER A 242 15.65 8.41 -5.97
N CYS A 243 16.56 7.90 -6.82
CA CYS A 243 16.55 6.52 -7.29
C CYS A 243 17.31 5.54 -6.39
N SER A 244 18.08 6.03 -5.41
CA SER A 244 18.75 5.15 -4.45
C SER A 244 17.72 4.51 -3.50
N ARG A 245 17.68 3.18 -3.45
CA ARG A 245 16.74 2.41 -2.60
C ARG A 245 17.48 1.31 -1.86
N TYR A 246 17.02 1.04 -0.63
CA TYR A 246 17.55 0.00 0.24
C TYR A 246 16.57 -1.18 0.33
N ILE A 247 17.00 -2.32 -0.18
CA ILE A 247 16.31 -3.61 -0.05
C ILE A 247 16.92 -4.35 1.15
N MET A 248 16.06 -4.72 2.10
CA MET A 248 16.43 -5.37 3.35
C MET A 248 16.48 -6.89 3.23
N SER A 249 15.57 -7.47 2.45
CA SER A 249 15.61 -8.88 2.03
C SER A 249 14.85 -9.07 0.73
N PHE A 250 15.26 -10.03 -0.10
CA PHE A 250 14.47 -10.54 -1.22
C PHE A 250 14.66 -12.05 -1.38
N ASP A 251 13.62 -12.80 -1.05
CA ASP A 251 13.61 -14.26 -0.99
C ASP A 251 12.32 -14.82 -1.65
N CYS A 252 12.14 -16.14 -1.58
CA CYS A 252 10.92 -16.80 -2.02
C CYS A 252 10.54 -17.97 -1.11
N GLU A 253 9.24 -18.13 -0.87
CA GLU A 253 8.65 -19.21 -0.09
C GLU A 253 8.62 -20.51 -0.92
N GLN A 254 8.43 -21.66 -0.26
CA GLN A 254 8.35 -22.95 -0.95
C GLN A 254 7.18 -22.98 -1.95
N PRO A 255 7.34 -23.60 -3.14
CA PRO A 255 6.23 -23.80 -4.06
C PRO A 255 5.06 -24.56 -3.44
N PHE A 256 3.85 -24.24 -3.86
CA PHE A 256 2.62 -24.92 -3.44
C PHE A 256 1.67 -25.11 -4.63
N VAL A 257 0.88 -26.18 -4.59
CA VAL A 257 -0.12 -26.46 -5.64
C VAL A 257 -1.51 -26.04 -5.16
N LYS A 258 -2.23 -25.30 -6.02
CA LYS A 258 -3.65 -25.00 -5.83
C LYS A 258 -4.38 -25.16 -7.16
N ASP A 259 -5.51 -25.87 -7.14
CA ASP A 259 -6.37 -26.10 -8.31
C ASP A 259 -5.60 -26.66 -9.54
N GLY A 260 -4.59 -27.50 -9.27
CA GLY A 260 -3.69 -28.13 -10.28
C GLY A 260 -2.48 -27.28 -10.70
N LEU A 261 -2.52 -25.97 -10.43
CA LEU A 261 -1.48 -25.00 -10.74
C LEU A 261 -0.44 -24.94 -9.62
N GLU A 262 0.85 -25.09 -9.94
CA GLU A 262 1.93 -24.82 -8.99
C GLU A 262 2.29 -23.33 -9.00
N LEU A 263 2.41 -22.77 -7.79
CA LEU A 263 2.60 -21.36 -7.52
C LEU A 263 3.80 -21.17 -6.60
N ILE A 264 4.50 -20.05 -6.73
CA ILE A 264 5.54 -19.61 -5.82
C ILE A 264 5.31 -18.16 -5.40
N THR A 265 5.60 -17.87 -4.13
CA THR A 265 5.51 -16.52 -3.55
C THR A 265 6.91 -15.95 -3.37
N LEU A 266 7.24 -14.92 -4.14
CA LEU A 266 8.44 -14.12 -3.91
C LEU A 266 8.13 -13.07 -2.82
N LYS A 267 9.07 -12.76 -1.94
CA LYS A 267 8.86 -11.89 -0.78
C LYS A 267 9.98 -10.87 -0.66
N ILE A 268 9.61 -9.59 -0.69
CA ILE A 268 10.57 -8.48 -0.69
C ILE A 268 10.27 -7.51 0.46
N LYS A 269 11.29 -7.22 1.28
CA LYS A 269 11.24 -6.16 2.29
C LYS A 269 12.20 -5.04 1.88
N GLY A 270 11.70 -3.81 1.83
CA GLY A 270 12.51 -2.63 1.48
C GLY A 270 12.08 -1.41 2.28
N GLN A 271 12.99 -0.44 2.43
CA GLN A 271 12.70 0.81 3.14
C GLN A 271 11.58 1.60 2.43
N SER A 272 11.66 1.68 1.11
CA SER A 272 10.68 2.27 0.22
C SER A 272 10.82 1.66 -1.18
N PHE A 273 9.81 1.84 -2.02
CA PHE A 273 9.81 1.38 -3.41
C PHE A 273 9.36 2.54 -4.31
N MET A 274 9.85 2.55 -5.55
CA MET A 274 9.37 3.44 -6.62
C MET A 274 8.24 2.78 -7.40
N LEU A 275 7.55 3.57 -8.22
CA LEU A 275 6.57 3.07 -9.18
C LEU A 275 7.20 1.95 -10.03
N HIS A 276 6.46 0.85 -10.23
CA HIS A 276 6.87 -0.33 -10.99
C HIS A 276 8.12 -1.11 -10.49
N GLN A 277 8.83 -0.64 -9.46
CA GLN A 277 10.12 -1.19 -9.04
C GLN A 277 10.09 -2.71 -8.80
N ILE A 278 9.14 -3.18 -7.99
CA ILE A 278 9.03 -4.61 -7.66
C ILE A 278 8.71 -5.43 -8.92
N ARG A 279 7.79 -4.95 -9.76
CA ARG A 279 7.37 -5.64 -11.00
C ARG A 279 8.51 -5.75 -12.01
N LYS A 280 9.37 -4.72 -12.13
CA LYS A 280 10.58 -4.77 -12.96
C LYS A 280 11.68 -5.67 -12.36
N MET A 281 11.87 -5.67 -11.04
CA MET A 281 12.82 -6.58 -10.38
C MET A 281 12.44 -8.05 -10.56
N VAL A 282 11.15 -8.36 -10.43
CA VAL A 282 10.59 -9.70 -10.69
C VAL A 282 10.70 -10.07 -12.17
N GLY A 283 10.37 -9.16 -13.09
CA GLY A 283 10.45 -9.43 -14.52
C GLY A 283 11.88 -9.73 -15.01
N VAL A 284 12.88 -9.01 -14.50
CA VAL A 284 14.30 -9.31 -14.74
C VAL A 284 14.71 -10.66 -14.15
N ALA A 285 14.23 -11.00 -12.94
CA ALA A 285 14.52 -12.30 -12.34
C ALA A 285 13.93 -13.47 -13.16
N MET A 286 12.71 -13.31 -13.69
CA MET A 286 12.09 -14.26 -14.62
C MET A 286 12.92 -14.37 -15.92
N ALA A 287 13.30 -13.26 -16.55
CA ALA A 287 14.11 -13.26 -17.77
C ALA A 287 15.43 -14.04 -17.63
N ILE A 288 16.12 -13.87 -16.50
CA ILE A 288 17.37 -14.56 -16.19
C ILE A 288 17.13 -16.05 -15.91
N ALA A 289 16.08 -16.40 -15.14
CA ALA A 289 15.73 -17.80 -14.86
C ALA A 289 15.36 -18.58 -16.13
N ARG A 290 14.71 -17.91 -17.09
CA ARG A 290 14.39 -18.47 -18.43
C ARG A 290 15.56 -18.46 -19.41
N GLY A 291 16.73 -17.94 -19.01
CA GLY A 291 17.93 -17.91 -19.85
C GLY A 291 17.92 -16.88 -20.98
N PHE A 292 16.99 -15.92 -21.00
CA PHE A 292 16.96 -14.84 -22.00
C PHE A 292 18.10 -13.83 -21.83
N THR A 293 18.69 -13.73 -20.63
CA THR A 293 19.81 -12.84 -20.34
C THR A 293 20.67 -13.34 -19.17
N SER A 294 21.90 -12.84 -19.02
CA SER A 294 22.80 -13.30 -17.96
C SER A 294 22.44 -12.67 -16.60
N LYS A 295 22.79 -13.38 -15.52
CA LYS A 295 22.61 -12.88 -14.14
C LYS A 295 23.29 -11.53 -13.89
N ASP A 296 24.36 -11.24 -14.63
CA ASP A 296 25.16 -10.02 -14.51
C ASP A 296 24.38 -8.78 -14.97
N LEU A 297 23.22 -8.96 -15.63
CA LEU A 297 22.31 -7.86 -15.95
C LEU A 297 21.87 -7.10 -14.69
N ILE A 298 21.64 -7.77 -13.55
CA ILE A 298 21.22 -7.10 -12.31
C ILE A 298 22.26 -6.06 -11.90
N GLU A 299 23.54 -6.44 -11.81
CA GLU A 299 24.62 -5.51 -11.46
C GLU A 299 24.73 -4.36 -12.48
N LYS A 300 24.66 -4.66 -13.78
CA LYS A 300 24.68 -3.64 -14.85
C LYS A 300 23.53 -2.63 -14.72
N THR A 301 22.32 -3.07 -14.36
CA THR A 301 21.16 -2.19 -14.22
C THR A 301 21.23 -1.21 -13.05
N PHE A 302 22.16 -1.42 -12.09
CA PHE A 302 22.49 -0.43 -11.05
C PHE A 302 23.53 0.60 -11.50
N GLY A 303 24.18 0.38 -12.65
CA GLY A 303 25.07 1.33 -13.31
C GLY A 303 24.34 2.53 -13.90
N LEU A 304 25.07 3.38 -14.63
CA LEU A 304 24.50 4.58 -15.27
C LEU A 304 23.84 4.29 -16.62
N ASP A 305 24.11 3.12 -17.21
CA ASP A 305 23.51 2.69 -18.46
C ASP A 305 21.99 2.57 -18.31
N GLN A 306 21.27 3.01 -19.34
CA GLN A 306 19.82 2.93 -19.38
C GLN A 306 19.39 1.68 -20.13
N PHE A 307 18.56 0.86 -19.49
CA PHE A 307 17.97 -0.34 -20.05
C PHE A 307 16.50 -0.11 -20.35
N ASP A 308 15.95 -0.96 -21.23
CA ASP A 308 14.54 -1.29 -21.17
C ASP A 308 14.42 -2.55 -20.31
N LEU A 309 13.48 -2.58 -19.36
CA LEU A 309 13.38 -3.68 -18.39
C LEU A 309 11.95 -4.22 -18.36
N PRO A 310 11.77 -5.55 -18.48
CA PRO A 310 10.45 -6.15 -18.55
C PRO A 310 9.72 -5.99 -17.21
N MET A 311 8.48 -5.52 -17.26
CA MET A 311 7.65 -5.29 -16.09
C MET A 311 6.62 -6.41 -15.95
N ALA A 312 6.76 -7.26 -14.94
CA ALA A 312 5.83 -8.37 -14.69
C ALA A 312 4.36 -7.89 -14.49
N PRO A 313 3.34 -8.74 -14.72
CA PRO A 313 1.94 -8.40 -14.51
C PRO A 313 1.63 -7.90 -13.10
N GLY A 314 0.61 -7.05 -12.94
CA GLY A 314 0.21 -6.52 -11.63
C GLY A 314 -0.48 -7.55 -10.71
N LEU A 315 -1.09 -8.60 -11.29
CA LEU A 315 -1.97 -9.56 -10.60
C LEU A 315 -1.35 -10.23 -9.37
N GLY A 316 -0.07 -10.60 -9.45
CA GLY A 316 0.63 -11.29 -8.38
C GLY A 316 1.03 -10.40 -7.20
N LEU A 317 1.00 -9.07 -7.36
CA LEU A 317 1.57 -8.13 -6.38
C LEU A 317 0.62 -7.84 -5.21
N LEU A 318 1.14 -7.99 -4.00
CA LEU A 318 0.39 -7.84 -2.75
C LEU A 318 1.19 -7.07 -1.71
N LEU A 319 0.61 -6.02 -1.11
CA LEU A 319 1.18 -5.39 0.09
C LEU A 319 0.88 -6.26 1.32
N GLU A 320 1.89 -7.00 1.78
CA GLU A 320 1.81 -7.84 2.98
C GLU A 320 1.78 -6.99 4.26
N GLN A 321 2.75 -6.08 4.42
CA GLN A 321 2.93 -5.36 5.69
C GLN A 321 3.61 -4.00 5.55
N VAL A 322 3.09 -3.02 6.29
CA VAL A 322 3.77 -1.75 6.59
C VAL A 322 4.44 -1.86 7.97
N HIS A 323 5.71 -1.46 8.07
CA HIS A 323 6.52 -1.60 9.29
C HIS A 323 6.74 -0.24 9.99
N TYR A 324 6.56 -0.24 11.31
CA TYR A 324 6.66 0.92 12.20
C TYR A 324 7.58 0.67 13.40
N ASP A 325 8.55 -0.22 13.26
CA ASP A 325 9.47 -0.67 14.31
C ASP A 325 10.13 0.51 15.04
N LEU A 326 10.57 1.54 14.31
CA LEU A 326 11.21 2.74 14.88
C LEU A 326 10.22 3.63 15.66
N TYR A 327 8.95 3.64 15.26
CA TYR A 327 7.90 4.33 16.01
C TYR A 327 7.57 3.55 17.29
N ASN A 328 7.46 2.23 17.21
CA ASN A 328 7.16 1.34 18.34
C ASN A 328 8.27 1.40 19.40
N GLN A 329 9.54 1.40 18.99
CA GLN A 329 10.69 1.59 19.89
C GLN A 329 10.66 2.94 20.63
N LYS A 330 10.11 3.99 20.00
CA LYS A 330 10.12 5.35 20.55
C LYS A 330 8.89 5.69 21.40
N TYR A 331 7.73 5.12 21.09
CA TYR A 331 6.44 5.50 21.69
C TYR A 331 5.61 4.33 22.19
N GLY A 332 5.83 3.09 21.72
CA GLY A 332 4.98 1.93 22.03
C GLY A 332 5.09 1.40 23.47
N GLN A 333 5.90 2.04 24.32
CA GLN A 333 6.08 1.73 25.75
C GLN A 333 5.87 2.97 26.65
N ASP A 334 5.36 4.10 26.13
CA ASP A 334 5.22 5.34 26.90
C ASP A 334 3.95 5.43 27.76
N GLY A 335 3.12 4.38 27.75
CA GLY A 335 1.87 4.30 28.52
C GLY A 335 0.72 5.16 27.99
N MET A 336 0.92 5.94 26.92
CA MET A 336 -0.09 6.82 26.32
C MET A 336 -0.44 6.47 24.87
N HIS A 337 0.50 5.84 24.15
CA HIS A 337 0.34 5.47 22.75
C HIS A 337 0.48 3.96 22.57
N GLU A 338 -0.33 3.42 21.66
CA GLU A 338 -0.27 1.99 21.36
C GLU A 338 0.86 1.66 20.39
N SER A 339 1.42 0.46 20.56
CA SER A 339 2.37 -0.10 19.61
C SER A 339 1.67 -0.56 18.33
N LEU A 340 2.24 -0.21 17.18
CA LEU A 340 1.74 -0.56 15.84
C LEU A 340 2.21 -1.95 15.39
N HIS A 341 2.20 -2.92 16.32
CA HIS A 341 2.15 -4.33 15.99
C HIS A 341 0.68 -4.76 15.96
N PHE A 342 0.32 -5.67 15.06
CA PHE A 342 -1.08 -6.05 14.79
C PHE A 342 -1.25 -7.57 14.78
N HIS A 343 -0.59 -8.26 15.71
CA HIS A 343 -0.60 -9.72 15.81
C HIS A 343 -1.96 -10.27 16.22
N GLU A 344 -2.77 -9.46 16.91
CA GLU A 344 -4.12 -9.81 17.34
C GLU A 344 -5.09 -10.12 16.17
N VAL A 345 -4.77 -9.68 14.94
CA VAL A 345 -5.55 -9.93 13.72
C VAL A 345 -4.82 -10.77 12.67
N ASP A 346 -3.68 -11.40 13.00
CA ASP A 346 -2.94 -12.25 12.04
C ASP A 346 -3.82 -13.40 11.50
N LYS A 347 -4.75 -13.92 12.31
CA LYS A 347 -5.77 -14.90 11.86
C LYS A 347 -6.75 -14.31 10.84
N GLU A 348 -7.36 -13.16 11.15
CA GLU A 348 -8.33 -12.46 10.29
C GLU A 348 -7.68 -12.07 8.95
N VAL A 349 -6.41 -11.63 8.98
CA VAL A 349 -5.59 -11.33 7.78
C VAL A 349 -5.38 -12.57 6.91
N ASN A 350 -5.05 -13.72 7.50
CA ASN A 350 -4.84 -14.96 6.75
C ASN A 350 -6.16 -15.46 6.15
N GLU A 351 -7.27 -15.44 6.90
CA GLU A 351 -8.61 -15.77 6.41
C GLU A 351 -9.01 -14.85 5.24
N PHE A 352 -8.73 -13.55 5.34
CA PHE A 352 -8.95 -12.60 4.24
C PHE A 352 -8.13 -12.93 2.99
N ARG A 353 -6.83 -13.26 3.13
CA ARG A 353 -5.96 -13.70 2.01
C ARG A 353 -6.57 -14.90 1.29
N HIS A 354 -7.00 -15.91 2.06
CA HIS A 354 -7.55 -17.15 1.51
C HIS A 354 -8.97 -17.00 0.94
N LYS A 355 -9.77 -16.04 1.42
CA LYS A 355 -11.13 -15.79 0.90
C LYS A 355 -11.16 -14.87 -0.33
N PHE A 356 -10.40 -13.77 -0.35
CA PHE A 356 -10.58 -12.70 -1.34
C PHE A 356 -9.42 -12.48 -2.33
N ILE A 357 -8.20 -12.91 -1.98
CA ILE A 357 -7.00 -12.61 -2.79
C ILE A 357 -6.54 -13.85 -3.57
N LEU A 358 -6.17 -14.91 -2.86
CA LEU A 358 -5.61 -16.12 -3.48
C LEU A 358 -6.60 -16.83 -4.44
N PRO A 359 -7.91 -16.95 -4.17
CA PRO A 359 -8.83 -17.57 -5.14
C PRO A 359 -8.97 -16.79 -6.43
N TYR A 360 -8.95 -15.45 -6.37
CA TYR A 360 -9.01 -14.61 -7.57
C TYR A 360 -7.75 -14.78 -8.43
N LEU A 361 -6.57 -14.67 -7.82
CA LEU A 361 -5.28 -14.85 -8.50
C LEU A 361 -5.23 -16.19 -9.24
N VAL A 362 -5.54 -17.30 -8.56
CA VAL A 362 -5.48 -18.63 -9.17
C VAL A 362 -6.52 -18.81 -10.26
N LYS A 363 -7.75 -18.32 -10.06
CA LYS A 363 -8.78 -18.37 -11.09
C LYS A 363 -8.35 -17.62 -12.35
N THR A 364 -7.90 -16.37 -12.22
CA THR A 364 -7.47 -15.54 -13.35
C THR A 364 -6.23 -16.13 -14.06
N GLU A 365 -5.25 -16.68 -13.34
CA GLU A 365 -4.11 -17.37 -13.99
C GLU A 365 -4.52 -18.64 -14.74
N ILE A 366 -5.57 -19.34 -14.31
CA ILE A 366 -6.12 -20.50 -15.04
C ILE A 366 -6.96 -20.07 -16.25
N THR A 367 -7.84 -19.07 -16.10
CA THR A 367 -8.84 -18.72 -17.13
C THR A 367 -8.36 -17.70 -18.16
N GLU A 368 -7.58 -16.71 -17.72
CA GLU A 368 -7.12 -15.59 -18.57
C GLU A 368 -5.62 -15.70 -18.91
N LYS A 369 -4.86 -16.48 -18.12
CA LYS A 369 -3.42 -16.77 -18.32
C LYS A 369 -2.54 -15.52 -18.55
N PRO A 370 -2.70 -14.41 -17.79
CA PRO A 370 -1.94 -13.18 -18.02
C PRO A 370 -0.43 -13.37 -17.83
N MET A 371 0.03 -14.28 -16.97
CA MET A 371 1.45 -14.61 -16.87
C MET A 371 1.97 -15.24 -18.17
N LEU A 372 1.25 -16.21 -18.75
CA LEU A 372 1.66 -16.85 -20.00
C LEU A 372 1.73 -15.85 -21.16
N ALA A 373 0.69 -15.03 -21.36
CA ALA A 373 0.66 -14.01 -22.41
C ALA A 373 1.80 -12.98 -22.25
N TRP A 374 2.18 -12.65 -21.01
CA TRP A 374 3.33 -11.79 -20.75
C TRP A 374 4.68 -12.47 -21.01
N LEU A 375 4.79 -13.78 -20.73
CA LEU A 375 6.00 -14.56 -21.01
C LEU A 375 6.25 -14.77 -22.51
N GLU A 376 5.19 -14.78 -23.34
CA GLU A 376 5.31 -14.77 -24.80
C GLU A 376 5.99 -13.48 -25.27
N LEU A 377 5.52 -12.31 -24.80
CA LEU A 377 6.15 -11.01 -25.10
C LEU A 377 7.58 -10.86 -24.53
N LEU A 378 7.90 -11.58 -23.45
CA LEU A 378 9.24 -11.55 -22.86
C LEU A 378 10.31 -12.16 -23.78
N ALA A 379 9.93 -13.07 -24.68
CA ALA A 379 10.86 -13.74 -25.60
C ALA A 379 11.44 -12.78 -26.65
N ASP A 380 10.70 -11.74 -27.04
CA ASP A 380 11.12 -10.73 -28.02
C ASP A 380 11.86 -9.54 -27.38
N HIS A 381 12.06 -9.56 -26.05
CA HIS A 381 12.68 -8.45 -25.33
C HIS A 381 14.20 -8.41 -25.53
N SER A 382 14.75 -7.25 -25.91
CA SER A 382 16.16 -7.17 -26.35
C SER A 382 17.21 -7.23 -25.24
N PHE A 383 16.88 -6.82 -24.00
CA PHE A 383 17.79 -6.68 -22.84
C PHE A 383 19.04 -5.79 -23.02
N GLU A 384 19.31 -5.32 -24.23
CA GLU A 384 20.34 -4.34 -24.54
C GLU A 384 20.08 -2.95 -23.95
N THR A 385 21.15 -2.15 -23.86
CA THR A 385 21.02 -0.74 -23.46
C THR A 385 20.23 0.06 -24.50
N ARG A 386 19.53 1.10 -24.05
CA ARG A 386 18.83 2.05 -24.94
C ARG A 386 19.77 2.68 -25.96
N ALA A 387 21.03 2.93 -25.57
CA ALA A 387 22.07 3.45 -26.46
C ALA A 387 22.46 2.44 -27.55
N ALA A 388 22.64 1.15 -27.20
CA ALA A 388 22.93 0.09 -28.17
C ALA A 388 21.75 -0.14 -29.13
N LYS A 389 20.51 -0.18 -28.61
CA LYS A 389 19.28 -0.28 -29.42
C LYS A 389 19.14 0.91 -30.38
N ALA A 390 19.44 2.12 -29.92
CA ALA A 390 19.40 3.32 -30.77
C ALA A 390 20.49 3.30 -31.85
N ALA A 391 21.71 2.85 -31.53
CA ALA A 391 22.79 2.69 -32.50
C ALA A 391 22.45 1.64 -33.58
N LEU A 392 21.80 0.54 -33.21
CA LEU A 392 21.35 -0.50 -34.14
C LEU A 392 20.24 0.01 -35.08
N ALA A 393 19.22 0.68 -34.54
CA ALA A 393 18.15 1.28 -35.36
C ALA A 393 18.71 2.34 -36.34
N ALA A 394 19.63 3.19 -35.88
CA ALA A 394 20.32 4.17 -36.72
C ALA A 394 21.18 3.51 -37.82
N ALA A 395 21.79 2.35 -37.56
CA ALA A 395 22.52 1.58 -38.56
C ALA A 395 21.61 0.90 -39.59
N ASN A 396 20.38 0.52 -39.19
CA ASN A 396 19.37 -0.10 -40.04
C ASN A 396 18.53 0.93 -40.84
N GLY A 397 18.59 2.22 -40.48
CA GLY A 397 17.78 3.28 -41.09
C GLY A 397 16.33 3.33 -40.57
N GLU A 398 16.09 2.80 -39.37
CA GLU A 398 14.76 2.75 -38.74
C GLU A 398 14.54 3.96 -37.81
N GLU A 399 13.40 4.63 -37.93
CA GLU A 399 12.99 5.66 -36.95
C GLU A 399 12.56 4.99 -35.63
N LEU A 400 13.24 5.35 -34.54
CA LEU A 400 12.88 4.90 -33.19
C LEU A 400 11.58 5.56 -32.75
N GLN A 401 10.49 4.79 -32.66
CA GLN A 401 9.36 5.19 -31.83
C GLN A 401 9.80 5.23 -30.36
N GLU A 402 9.60 6.36 -29.69
CA GLU A 402 9.72 6.41 -28.23
C GLU A 402 8.64 5.52 -27.62
N VAL A 403 9.06 4.41 -27.01
CA VAL A 403 8.17 3.58 -26.19
C VAL A 403 7.85 4.37 -24.91
N THR A 404 6.78 5.15 -24.97
CA THR A 404 6.15 5.71 -23.77
C THR A 404 5.54 4.55 -22.98
N ASP A 405 6.01 4.34 -21.75
CA ASP A 405 5.38 3.39 -20.81
C ASP A 405 3.87 3.72 -20.74
N GLY A 406 3.05 2.82 -21.28
CA GLY A 406 1.62 3.04 -21.48
C GLY A 406 0.81 2.92 -20.18
N GLU A 407 0.84 3.95 -19.35
CA GLU A 407 -0.20 4.32 -18.38
C GLU A 407 0.04 5.79 -17.95
N GLU A 408 -0.82 6.70 -18.40
CA GLU A 408 -0.79 8.12 -18.02
C GLU A 408 -1.38 8.32 -16.63
N GLU A 409 -0.55 8.14 -15.58
CA GLU A 409 -0.83 8.77 -14.28
C GLU A 409 0.08 9.99 -14.07
N GLU A 410 -0.56 11.16 -13.95
CA GLU A 410 0.07 12.41 -13.53
C GLU A 410 0.25 12.40 -12.01
N ASP A 411 1.49 12.21 -11.55
CA ASP A 411 1.83 12.32 -10.13
C ASP A 411 2.74 13.54 -9.93
N GLU A 412 2.15 14.67 -9.51
CA GLU A 412 2.91 15.85 -9.10
C GLU A 412 3.81 15.53 -7.89
N GLU A 413 5.12 15.72 -8.03
CA GLU A 413 6.06 15.60 -6.91
C GLU A 413 5.92 16.77 -5.92
N ASP A 414 5.09 16.61 -4.89
CA ASP A 414 5.02 17.59 -3.79
C ASP A 414 6.34 17.65 -3.00
N ARG A 415 7.16 18.66 -3.33
CA ARG A 415 8.33 19.09 -2.56
C ARG A 415 7.88 19.92 -1.35
N GLY A 416 7.28 19.26 -0.37
CA GLY A 416 6.85 19.84 0.92
C GLY A 416 8.00 20.31 1.83
N GLY A 417 8.78 21.29 1.39
CA GLY A 417 9.86 21.94 2.14
C GLY A 417 9.44 23.30 2.70
N VAL A 418 9.03 23.35 3.97
CA VAL A 418 8.62 24.60 4.62
C VAL A 418 9.80 25.57 4.77
N ARG A 419 9.70 26.75 4.14
CA ARG A 419 10.48 27.94 4.48
C ARG A 419 9.55 29.15 4.58
N HIS A 420 9.67 29.90 5.67
CA HIS A 420 9.02 31.21 5.83
C HIS A 420 9.92 32.33 5.30
N SER A 421 9.36 33.27 4.54
CA SER A 421 9.89 34.62 4.36
C SER A 421 8.80 35.57 3.83
N ASN A 422 8.85 36.84 4.26
CA ASN A 422 7.78 37.83 4.09
C ASN A 422 7.85 38.64 2.77
N GLY A 423 6.70 39.17 2.33
CA GLY A 423 6.58 40.31 1.40
C GLY A 423 6.78 39.98 -0.09
N THR A 424 6.13 40.65 -1.06
CA THR A 424 5.22 41.81 -1.02
C THR A 424 4.28 41.77 -2.25
N SER A 425 3.09 42.38 -2.14
CA SER A 425 2.05 42.40 -3.20
C SER A 425 2.45 43.16 -4.48
N LEU A 426 2.20 42.56 -5.65
CA LEU A 426 1.95 43.27 -6.92
C LEU A 426 0.82 42.56 -7.71
N ALA A 427 -0.04 43.36 -8.35
CA ALA A 427 -1.25 42.92 -9.05
C ALA A 427 -0.99 42.50 -10.52
N PRO A 428 -1.84 41.65 -11.14
CA PRO A 428 -1.63 41.14 -12.48
C PRO A 428 -1.98 42.16 -13.58
N LYS A 429 -1.32 42.03 -14.74
CA LYS A 429 -1.66 42.72 -16.01
C LYS A 429 -2.18 41.70 -17.05
N PRO A 430 -2.99 42.14 -18.03
CA PRO A 430 -3.86 41.24 -18.79
C PRO A 430 -3.18 40.50 -19.94
N THR A 431 -3.76 39.35 -20.30
CA THR A 431 -3.49 38.56 -21.50
C THR A 431 -3.98 39.26 -22.79
N PRO A 432 -3.26 39.13 -23.92
CA PRO A 432 -3.82 39.41 -25.24
C PRO A 432 -4.64 38.21 -25.74
N ALA A 433 -5.68 38.50 -26.53
CA ALA A 433 -6.53 37.48 -27.15
C ALA A 433 -5.84 36.83 -28.37
N VAL A 434 -6.19 35.57 -28.65
CA VAL A 434 -5.92 34.90 -29.92
C VAL A 434 -7.26 34.45 -30.50
N GLU A 435 -7.45 34.77 -31.77
CA GLU A 435 -8.70 34.55 -32.50
C GLU A 435 -8.93 33.06 -32.79
N LYS A 436 -10.21 32.63 -32.76
CA LYS A 436 -10.62 31.30 -33.22
C LYS A 436 -11.31 31.44 -34.57
N GLU A 437 -10.65 30.97 -35.64
CA GLU A 437 -11.31 30.78 -36.92
C GLU A 437 -12.39 29.68 -36.83
N THR A 438 -13.60 30.00 -37.28
CA THR A 438 -14.73 29.07 -37.31
C THR A 438 -14.79 28.36 -38.66
N ASN A 439 -14.44 27.08 -38.70
CA ASN A 439 -14.69 26.25 -39.88
C ASN A 439 -16.00 25.46 -39.75
N ARG A 440 -16.86 25.60 -40.76
CA ARG A 440 -18.26 25.14 -40.79
C ARG A 440 -18.37 23.90 -41.67
N VAL A 441 -18.77 22.77 -41.11
CA VAL A 441 -19.15 21.58 -41.88
C VAL A 441 -20.62 21.24 -41.59
N THR A 442 -21.33 20.83 -42.64
CA THR A 442 -22.79 20.74 -42.72
C THR A 442 -23.37 19.47 -42.11
N GLU A 443 -24.51 19.61 -41.43
CA GLU A 443 -25.35 18.49 -41.00
C GLU A 443 -25.98 17.76 -42.20
N THR A 444 -26.03 16.43 -42.14
CA THR A 444 -26.99 15.62 -42.90
C THR A 444 -27.80 14.75 -41.94
N LYS A 445 -29.12 14.85 -42.07
CA LYS A 445 -30.14 14.30 -41.19
C LYS A 445 -30.44 12.84 -41.57
N ALA A 446 -30.56 11.94 -40.60
CA ALA A 446 -31.08 10.58 -40.79
C ALA A 446 -32.17 10.29 -39.76
N GLU A 447 -33.29 9.73 -40.22
CA GLU A 447 -34.49 9.43 -39.41
C GLU A 447 -34.56 7.95 -39.00
N PRO A 448 -35.40 7.59 -38.01
CA PRO A 448 -35.27 6.31 -37.28
C PRO A 448 -35.98 5.14 -37.97
N HIS A 449 -35.46 3.92 -37.77
CA HIS A 449 -36.13 2.69 -38.16
C HIS A 449 -36.67 1.89 -36.96
N VAL A 450 -37.72 1.11 -37.24
CA VAL A 450 -38.70 0.58 -36.30
C VAL A 450 -38.54 -0.93 -36.11
N ASN A 451 -38.96 -1.45 -34.94
CA ASN A 451 -39.15 -2.89 -34.67
C ASN A 451 -39.97 -3.61 -35.75
N PRO A 452 -39.84 -4.94 -35.82
CA PRO A 452 -41.05 -5.74 -35.68
C PRO A 452 -40.92 -6.98 -34.79
N GLU A 453 -41.94 -7.23 -33.97
CA GLU A 453 -42.30 -8.57 -33.52
C GLU A 453 -43.28 -9.19 -34.53
N THR A 454 -43.22 -10.51 -34.76
CA THR A 454 -44.38 -11.41 -34.60
C THR A 454 -43.98 -12.88 -34.78
N ALA A 455 -44.67 -13.77 -34.08
CA ALA A 455 -44.41 -15.21 -34.04
C ALA A 455 -45.33 -16.02 -34.97
N VAL A 456 -44.88 -17.20 -35.41
CA VAL A 456 -45.74 -18.34 -35.76
C VAL A 456 -45.09 -19.64 -35.24
N ASN A 457 -45.92 -20.61 -34.86
CA ASN A 457 -45.59 -21.80 -34.09
C ASN A 457 -46.12 -23.06 -34.81
N THR A 458 -45.33 -24.13 -34.97
CA THR A 458 -45.83 -25.49 -35.27
C THR A 458 -44.80 -26.59 -34.93
N THR A 459 -45.10 -27.37 -33.88
CA THR A 459 -45.02 -28.85 -33.73
C THR A 459 -44.58 -29.69 -34.95
N THR A 460 -43.78 -30.76 -34.81
CA THR A 460 -44.09 -32.04 -34.09
C THR A 460 -42.85 -32.92 -33.81
N ASP A 461 -42.91 -33.73 -32.73
CA ASP A 461 -42.41 -35.11 -32.50
C ASP A 461 -41.02 -35.60 -33.00
N HIS A 462 -40.26 -36.48 -32.31
CA HIS A 462 -40.62 -37.49 -31.29
C HIS A 462 -39.38 -37.92 -30.45
N LYS A 463 -39.62 -38.50 -29.25
CA LYS A 463 -38.90 -39.60 -28.52
C LYS A 463 -37.41 -39.94 -28.85
N THR A 464 -36.52 -40.30 -27.91
CA THR A 464 -36.53 -40.54 -26.44
C THR A 464 -35.05 -40.43 -25.94
N GLU A 465 -34.57 -40.76 -24.72
CA GLU A 465 -35.08 -41.54 -23.57
C GLU A 465 -34.51 -41.00 -22.23
N THR A 466 -34.49 -41.80 -21.15
CA THR A 466 -33.99 -41.43 -19.80
C THR A 466 -33.21 -42.57 -19.14
N THR A 467 -32.16 -42.26 -18.38
CA THR A 467 -31.62 -43.17 -17.34
C THR A 467 -31.14 -42.39 -16.10
N ASP A 468 -31.95 -42.41 -15.04
CA ASP A 468 -31.54 -42.08 -13.67
C ASP A 468 -30.92 -43.30 -12.98
N LEU A 469 -29.94 -43.08 -12.10
CA LEU A 469 -29.49 -44.07 -11.11
C LEU A 469 -29.42 -43.45 -9.72
N LYS A 470 -30.28 -43.95 -8.83
CA LYS A 470 -30.23 -43.73 -7.37
C LYS A 470 -29.37 -44.83 -6.72
N PHE A 471 -28.73 -44.52 -5.60
CA PHE A 471 -28.36 -45.53 -4.60
C PHE A 471 -28.59 -45.00 -3.18
N GLU A 472 -28.72 -45.93 -2.23
CA GLU A 472 -29.55 -45.79 -1.04
C GLU A 472 -28.83 -45.28 0.23
N SER A 473 -29.62 -44.74 1.15
CA SER A 473 -29.28 -44.50 2.55
C SER A 473 -29.71 -45.68 3.44
N ALA A 474 -28.92 -46.06 4.44
CA ALA A 474 -29.31 -47.06 5.44
C ALA A 474 -29.03 -46.58 6.89
N ASP A 475 -30.09 -46.53 7.69
CA ASP A 475 -30.05 -46.30 9.15
C ASP A 475 -29.83 -47.62 9.91
N THR A 476 -29.04 -47.60 10.99
CA THR A 476 -29.20 -48.55 12.13
C THR A 476 -28.94 -47.88 13.48
N LYS A 477 -29.57 -48.43 14.54
CA LYS A 477 -29.86 -47.75 15.83
C LYS A 477 -28.80 -47.95 16.92
N SER A 478 -28.74 -47.00 17.86
CA SER A 478 -28.08 -47.08 19.19
C SER A 478 -28.81 -48.06 20.14
N PRO A 479 -28.34 -48.40 21.39
CA PRO A 479 -28.18 -47.45 22.52
C PRO A 479 -27.02 -47.86 23.53
N PRO A 480 -27.02 -47.60 24.88
CA PRO A 480 -25.97 -46.74 25.49
C PRO A 480 -25.29 -47.27 26.79
N SER A 481 -24.27 -46.55 27.32
CA SER A 481 -23.93 -46.56 28.76
C SER A 481 -23.14 -45.34 29.25
N ASN A 482 -23.40 -44.92 30.49
CA ASN A 482 -22.70 -43.84 31.22
C ASN A 482 -21.34 -44.28 31.79
N ALA A 483 -20.39 -43.35 31.91
CA ALA A 483 -19.56 -43.18 33.12
C ALA A 483 -18.87 -41.79 33.15
N GLN A 484 -18.89 -41.10 34.29
CA GLN A 484 -18.07 -39.92 34.58
C GLN A 484 -16.81 -40.35 35.34
N VAL A 485 -15.63 -39.79 35.02
CA VAL A 485 -14.53 -39.54 35.98
C VAL A 485 -13.72 -38.31 35.51
N GLU A 486 -13.41 -37.40 36.45
CA GLU A 486 -12.59 -36.17 36.31
C GLU A 486 -11.12 -36.43 36.78
N PRO A 487 -10.20 -35.44 36.87
CA PRO A 487 -9.29 -35.02 35.79
C PRO A 487 -7.80 -35.21 36.16
N HIS A 488 -6.84 -35.24 35.21
CA HIS A 488 -5.43 -34.94 35.53
C HIS A 488 -4.55 -34.55 34.33
N ASP A 489 -3.68 -33.56 34.59
CA ASP A 489 -2.41 -33.19 33.96
C ASP A 489 -2.26 -32.79 32.46
N SER A 490 -1.93 -31.50 32.30
CA SER A 490 -0.72 -30.94 31.66
C SER A 490 -0.27 -31.46 30.26
N PRO A 491 -0.20 -30.59 29.22
CA PRO A 491 0.15 -31.00 27.85
C PRO A 491 1.66 -31.29 27.66
N PRO A 492 2.03 -32.22 26.75
CA PRO A 492 3.42 -32.58 26.49
C PRO A 492 4.18 -31.52 25.67
N LYS A 493 5.50 -31.47 25.89
CA LYS A 493 6.45 -30.57 25.20
C LYS A 493 6.63 -30.91 23.72
N SER A 494 7.08 -29.92 22.96
CA SER A 494 7.21 -29.97 21.50
C SER A 494 8.31 -30.90 20.98
N ILE A 495 8.09 -31.40 19.76
CA ILE A 495 8.95 -32.29 18.96
C ILE A 495 10.40 -31.77 18.75
N ALA A 496 10.66 -30.48 18.99
CA ALA A 496 11.99 -29.86 18.84
C ALA A 496 13.09 -30.51 19.70
N ASP A 497 12.79 -30.84 20.95
CA ASP A 497 13.78 -31.36 21.93
C ASP A 497 14.36 -32.74 21.51
N ASN A 498 13.72 -33.45 20.58
CA ASN A 498 14.07 -34.82 20.19
C ASN A 498 14.98 -34.89 18.95
N LEU A 499 15.23 -33.76 18.27
CA LEU A 499 16.13 -33.70 17.11
C LEU A 499 17.58 -33.36 17.50
N GLU A 500 17.76 -32.55 18.54
CA GLU A 500 19.08 -32.09 19.00
C GLU A 500 19.88 -33.24 19.63
N ALA A 501 19.22 -34.08 20.45
CA ALA A 501 19.80 -35.27 21.05
C ALA A 501 20.22 -36.39 20.06
N GLN A 502 19.74 -36.35 18.81
CA GLN A 502 20.12 -37.32 17.76
C GLN A 502 21.31 -36.86 16.90
N LEU A 503 21.67 -35.57 16.95
CA LEU A 503 22.79 -35.01 16.20
C LEU A 503 24.13 -35.14 16.96
N GLU A 504 24.14 -34.95 18.28
CA GLU A 504 25.36 -35.07 19.09
C GLU A 504 25.95 -36.50 19.10
N ASN A 505 25.10 -37.53 19.05
CA ASN A 505 25.53 -38.93 19.05
C ASN A 505 26.18 -39.42 17.73
N LYS A 506 26.20 -38.61 16.66
CA LYS A 506 26.86 -38.95 15.38
C LYS A 506 28.24 -38.33 15.18
N ILE A 507 28.69 -37.46 16.10
CA ILE A 507 29.98 -36.76 15.99
C ILE A 507 31.10 -37.48 16.77
N PHE A 508 30.78 -38.50 17.60
CA PHE A 508 31.77 -39.23 18.41
C PHE A 508 32.10 -40.67 17.95
N GLN A 509 31.66 -41.08 16.75
CA GLN A 509 32.10 -42.33 16.11
C GLN A 509 32.32 -42.16 14.59
N LYS A 510 33.38 -41.46 14.21
CA LYS A 510 34.16 -41.73 12.98
C LYS A 510 35.52 -41.03 13.01
#